data_AF-A0A6P7GTZ6-F1
#
_entry.id   AF-A0A6P7GTZ6-F1
#
_cell.length_a   1.000
_cell.length_b   1.000
_cell.length_c   1.000
_cell.angle_alpha   90.00
_cell.angle_beta   90.00
_cell.angle_gamma   90.00
#
_symmetry.space_group_name_H-M   'P 1'
#
loop_
_entity.id
_entity.type
_entity.pdbx_description
1 polymer ?
#
loop_
_entity_poly.entity_id
_entity_poly.type
_entity_poly.pdbx_seq_one_letter_code
_entity_poly.pdbx_strand_id
1 'polypeptide(L)'
;MLSLLFNPNGAKFKNVYVYSKSLFQPKYQLLQDVIAQVKGVGYFPFKDNEEIIGPDEAQANSVFLFDDVACDGQQKIREYYSMCRHKDIDAAYLCQTYSKIPKQLIRDNCNMIVLFKQDEITLFMSNIFKNTEATNKRQL
;
A
#
# COMPACT_ATOMS: atom_id res chain seq x y z
N MET A 1 0.79 10.03 0.78
CA MET A 1 -0.15 10.30 -0.35
C MET A 1 -0.74 11.72 -0.35
N LEU A 2 -0.31 12.61 0.57
CA LEU A 2 -0.75 14.02 0.53
C LEU A 2 -0.11 14.74 -0.68
N SER A 3 1.14 14.38 -1.01
CA SER A 3 1.86 14.90 -2.18
C SER A 3 1.12 14.62 -3.50
N LEU A 4 0.45 13.47 -3.62
CA LEU A 4 -0.31 13.11 -4.82
C LEU A 4 -1.64 13.87 -4.96
N LEU A 5 -2.26 14.24 -3.84
CA LEU A 5 -3.57 14.91 -3.80
C LEU A 5 -3.47 16.44 -3.76
N PHE A 6 -2.40 17.00 -3.18
CA PHE A 6 -2.28 18.43 -2.89
C PHE A 6 -1.21 19.14 -3.74
N ASN A 7 -0.44 18.42 -4.56
CA ASN A 7 0.55 19.09 -5.42
C ASN A 7 -0.14 19.68 -6.66
N PRO A 8 -0.02 21.00 -6.90
CA PRO A 8 -0.66 21.66 -8.03
C PRO A 8 -0.17 21.16 -9.40
N ASN A 9 0.99 20.50 -9.46
CA ASN A 9 1.53 19.88 -10.68
C ASN A 9 1.25 18.37 -10.76
N GLY A 10 0.36 17.83 -9.92
CA GLY A 10 0.04 16.41 -9.86
C GLY A 10 1.13 15.56 -9.19
N ALA A 11 1.05 14.24 -9.40
CA ALA A 11 1.93 13.27 -8.77
C ALA A 11 3.40 13.47 -9.19
N LYS A 12 4.23 14.03 -8.30
CA LYS A 12 5.68 14.20 -8.51
C LYS A 12 6.43 12.99 -7.96
N PHE A 13 6.41 11.87 -8.66
CA PHE A 13 7.31 10.75 -8.36
C PHE A 13 8.33 10.56 -9.49
N LYS A 14 9.54 10.14 -9.10
CA LYS A 14 10.63 9.77 -10.02
C LYS A 14 10.77 8.27 -10.17
N ASN A 15 10.28 7.49 -9.22
CA ASN A 15 10.44 6.04 -9.21
C ASN A 15 9.12 5.38 -8.82
N VAL A 16 8.75 4.35 -9.58
CA VAL A 16 7.57 3.53 -9.34
C VAL A 16 8.03 2.12 -9.03
N TYR A 17 7.83 1.69 -7.79
CA TYR A 17 8.12 0.34 -7.32
C TYR A 17 6.81 -0.44 -7.27
N VAL A 18 6.76 -1.60 -7.93
CA VAL A 18 5.56 -2.44 -7.97
C VAL A 18 5.90 -3.83 -7.46
N TYR A 19 5.34 -4.20 -6.32
CA TYR A 19 5.45 -5.51 -5.72
C TYR A 19 4.16 -6.28 -5.95
N SER A 20 4.21 -7.32 -6.79
CA SER A 20 3.06 -8.20 -7.02
C SER A 20 3.51 -9.57 -7.52
N LYS A 21 2.93 -10.63 -6.96
CA LYS A 21 3.08 -12.00 -7.50
C LYS A 21 2.43 -12.14 -8.89
N SER A 22 1.59 -11.17 -9.28
CA SER A 22 0.77 -11.23 -10.49
C SER A 22 1.17 -10.22 -11.58
N LEU A 23 2.44 -9.79 -11.60
CA LEU A 23 2.98 -8.85 -12.59
C LEU A 23 2.79 -9.25 -14.06
N PHE A 24 2.52 -10.54 -14.34
CA PHE A 24 2.20 -11.03 -15.68
C PHE A 24 0.79 -10.62 -16.17
N GLN A 25 -0.09 -10.13 -15.30
CA GLN A 25 -1.44 -9.73 -15.69
C GLN A 25 -1.41 -8.52 -16.63
N PRO A 26 -2.32 -8.43 -17.62
CA PRO A 26 -2.34 -7.34 -18.61
C PRO A 26 -2.35 -5.93 -18.02
N LYS A 27 -2.98 -5.75 -16.85
CA LYS A 27 -3.04 -4.46 -16.16
C LYS A 27 -1.65 -3.92 -15.74
N TYR A 28 -0.72 -4.81 -15.38
CA TYR A 28 0.65 -4.44 -15.01
C TYR A 28 1.54 -4.21 -16.23
N GLN A 29 1.28 -4.94 -17.32
CA GLN A 29 1.92 -4.67 -18.61
C GLN A 29 1.53 -3.29 -19.12
N LEU A 30 0.23 -2.97 -19.09
CA LEU A 30 -0.26 -1.63 -19.43
C LEU A 30 0.36 -0.55 -18.53
N LEU A 31 0.44 -0.79 -17.22
CA LEU A 31 1.09 0.14 -16.29
C LEU A 31 2.55 0.39 -16.69
N GLN A 32 3.31 -0.67 -16.97
CA GLN A 32 4.69 -0.59 -17.41
C GLN A 32 4.82 0.21 -18.71
N ASP A 33 3.96 -0.05 -19.70
CA ASP A 33 3.96 0.64 -20.99
C ASP A 33 3.64 2.13 -20.86
N VAL A 34 2.72 2.48 -19.95
CA VAL A 34 2.38 3.88 -19.65
C VAL A 34 3.56 4.59 -18.97
N ILE A 35 4.16 3.97 -17.95
CA ILE A 35 5.29 4.59 -17.23
C ILE A 35 6.53 4.70 -18.13
N ALA A 36 6.77 3.74 -19.02
CA ALA A 36 7.89 3.78 -19.95
C ALA A 36 7.86 4.98 -20.91
N GLN A 37 6.66 5.54 -21.18
CA GLN A 37 6.50 6.74 -22.00
C GLN A 37 6.81 8.04 -21.23
N VAL A 38 6.89 7.98 -19.90
CA VAL A 38 7.17 9.14 -19.04
C VAL A 38 8.68 9.29 -18.84
N LYS A 39 9.29 10.26 -19.52
CA LYS A 39 10.74 10.52 -19.43
C LYS A 39 11.15 10.87 -17.99
N GLY A 40 12.22 10.24 -17.52
CA GLY A 40 12.80 10.51 -16.20
C GLY A 40 12.09 9.83 -15.04
N VAL A 41 11.13 8.93 -15.30
CA VAL A 41 10.50 8.08 -14.28
C VAL A 41 11.03 6.64 -14.42
N GLY A 42 11.56 6.09 -13.35
CA GLY A 42 11.96 4.68 -13.25
C GLY A 42 10.78 3.78 -12.91
N TYR A 43 10.75 2.57 -13.48
CA TYR A 43 9.78 1.53 -13.17
C TYR A 43 10.51 0.26 -12.70
N PHE A 44 10.16 -0.22 -11.50
CA PHE A 44 10.85 -1.31 -10.82
C PHE A 44 9.84 -2.38 -10.36
N PRO A 45 9.60 -3.42 -11.17
CA PRO A 45 8.69 -4.51 -10.81
C PRO A 45 9.41 -5.62 -10.04
N PHE A 46 8.80 -6.10 -8.96
CA PHE A 46 9.30 -7.18 -8.10
C PHE A 46 8.21 -8.23 -7.89
N LYS A 47 8.58 -9.51 -8.05
CA LYS A 47 7.63 -10.62 -7.93
C LYS A 47 7.60 -11.23 -6.54
N ASP A 48 8.70 -11.11 -5.82
CA ASP A 48 8.90 -11.81 -4.55
C ASP A 48 8.92 -10.85 -3.35
N ASN A 49 8.35 -11.29 -2.24
CA ASN A 49 8.27 -10.50 -1.01
C ASN A 49 9.64 -10.32 -0.35
N GLU A 50 10.59 -11.21 -0.65
CA GLU A 50 11.95 -11.14 -0.12
C GLU A 50 12.74 -9.98 -0.74
N GLU A 51 12.38 -9.58 -1.97
CA GLU A 51 12.96 -8.45 -2.72
C GLU A 51 12.45 -7.09 -2.25
N ILE A 52 11.56 -7.03 -1.24
CA ILE A 52 11.13 -5.76 -0.65
C ILE A 52 12.35 -5.10 -0.03
N ILE A 53 12.80 -4.01 -0.65
CA ILE A 53 13.86 -3.15 -0.13
C ILE A 53 13.35 -2.40 1.09
N GLY A 54 14.21 -2.15 2.06
CA GLY A 54 13.85 -1.36 3.22
C GLY A 54 13.56 0.10 2.83
N PRO A 55 12.75 0.85 3.60
CA PRO A 55 12.51 2.25 3.33
C PRO A 55 13.79 3.11 3.41
N ASP A 56 14.87 2.65 4.05
CA ASP A 56 16.19 3.32 4.07
C ASP A 56 16.94 3.21 2.74
N GLU A 57 16.69 2.15 1.98
CA GLU A 57 17.32 1.91 0.67
C GLU A 57 16.49 2.50 -0.48
N ALA A 58 15.23 2.86 -0.19
CA ALA A 58 14.32 3.48 -1.14
C ALA A 58 14.76 4.91 -1.52
N GLN A 59 14.66 5.22 -2.81
CA GLN A 59 14.95 6.56 -3.32
C GLN A 59 13.85 7.56 -2.88
N ALA A 60 14.20 8.84 -2.70
CA ALA A 60 13.20 9.88 -2.42
C ALA A 60 12.30 10.15 -3.64
N ASN A 61 11.10 10.73 -3.43
CA ASN A 61 10.09 10.94 -4.47
C ASN A 61 9.67 9.62 -5.16
N SER A 62 9.58 8.54 -4.39
CA SER A 62 9.20 7.23 -4.90
C SER A 62 7.77 6.89 -4.52
N VAL A 63 7.08 6.17 -5.40
CA VAL A 63 5.79 5.55 -5.10
C VAL A 63 5.95 4.02 -5.06
N PHE A 64 5.43 3.41 -4.00
CA PHE A 64 5.44 1.97 -3.78
C PHE A 64 4.02 1.42 -3.88
N LEU A 65 3.83 0.42 -4.74
CA LEU A 65 2.59 -0.30 -4.92
C LEU A 65 2.77 -1.73 -4.41
N PHE A 66 2.09 -2.05 -3.30
CA PHE A 66 2.09 -3.38 -2.72
C PHE A 66 0.77 -4.08 -3.03
N ASP A 67 0.77 -4.97 -4.03
CA ASP A 67 -0.40 -5.75 -4.44
C ASP A 67 -0.26 -7.21 -4.04
N ASP A 68 -1.23 -7.72 -3.26
CA ASP A 68 -1.30 -9.12 -2.81
C ASP A 68 -0.09 -9.62 -1.97
N VAL A 69 0.97 -8.82 -1.86
CA VAL A 69 2.19 -9.11 -1.09
C VAL A 69 2.06 -8.76 0.39
N ALA A 70 1.13 -7.88 0.77
CA ALA A 70 0.96 -7.41 2.16
C ALA A 70 0.42 -8.47 3.13
N CYS A 71 -0.07 -9.61 2.62
CA CYS A 71 -0.56 -10.71 3.47
C CYS A 71 0.57 -11.60 3.99
N ASP A 72 1.70 -11.70 3.29
CA ASP A 72 2.80 -12.62 3.62
C ASP A 72 4.08 -11.83 3.96
N GLY A 73 4.63 -11.96 5.18
CA GLY A 73 5.89 -11.30 5.56
C GLY A 73 5.78 -9.82 5.96
N GLN A 74 4.90 -9.51 6.93
CA GLN A 74 4.49 -8.14 7.28
C GLN A 74 5.60 -7.21 7.85
N GLN A 75 6.79 -7.70 8.19
CA GLN A 75 7.73 -6.92 9.00
C GLN A 75 8.31 -5.72 8.25
N LYS A 76 8.84 -5.91 7.04
CA LYS A 76 9.36 -4.82 6.20
C LYS A 76 8.26 -3.86 5.74
N ILE A 77 7.08 -4.39 5.41
CA ILE A 77 5.93 -3.58 4.98
C ILE A 77 5.44 -2.65 6.10
N ARG A 78 5.47 -3.10 7.36
CA ARG A 78 5.10 -2.26 8.52
C ARG A 78 6.01 -1.04 8.65
N GLU A 79 7.29 -1.17 8.33
CA GLU A 79 8.24 -0.05 8.41
C GLU A 79 7.90 1.06 7.42
N TYR A 80 7.40 0.71 6.22
CA TYR A 80 6.95 1.71 5.24
C TYR A 80 5.83 2.60 5.80
N TYR A 81 4.90 2.06 6.59
CA TYR A 81 3.80 2.88 7.15
C TYR A 81 4.27 3.99 8.10
N SER A 82 5.34 3.74 8.84
CA SER A 82 5.91 4.73 9.76
C SER A 82 6.88 5.67 9.04
N MET A 83 7.71 5.13 8.14
CA MET A 83 8.87 5.85 7.60
C MET A 83 8.62 6.63 6.31
N CYS A 84 7.57 6.30 5.55
CA CYS A 84 7.27 6.93 4.26
C CYS A 84 7.18 8.46 4.34
N ARG A 85 6.52 8.98 5.39
CA ARG A 85 6.34 10.43 5.60
C ARG A 85 7.64 11.19 5.78
N HIS A 86 8.64 10.55 6.39
CA HIS A 86 9.93 11.16 6.68
C HIS A 86 10.86 11.18 5.46
N LYS A 87 10.56 10.38 4.44
CA LYS A 87 11.46 10.15 3.29
C LYS A 87 10.88 10.63 1.97
N ASP A 88 9.76 11.34 2.01
CA ASP A 88 9.04 11.78 0.81
C ASP A 88 8.75 10.59 -0.13
N ILE A 89 8.24 9.51 0.48
CA ILE A 89 7.83 8.28 -0.19
C ILE A 89 6.32 8.15 -0.04
N ASP A 90 5.65 7.82 -1.13
CA ASP A 90 4.24 7.44 -1.13
C ASP A 90 4.12 5.92 -1.22
N ALA A 91 3.27 5.31 -0.38
CA ALA A 91 2.99 3.88 -0.44
C ALA A 91 1.49 3.65 -0.55
N ALA A 92 1.09 2.79 -1.48
CA ALA A 92 -0.27 2.31 -1.65
C ALA A 92 -0.31 0.78 -1.51
N TYR A 93 -1.35 0.31 -0.82
CA TYR A 93 -1.51 -1.09 -0.47
C TYR A 93 -2.84 -1.57 -1.03
N LEU A 94 -2.77 -2.58 -1.89
CA LEU A 94 -3.94 -3.22 -2.47
C LEU A 94 -4.17 -4.54 -1.72
N CYS A 95 -5.30 -4.60 -1.03
CA CYS A 95 -5.65 -5.74 -0.20
C CYS A 95 -7.05 -6.23 -0.54
N GLN A 96 -7.22 -7.55 -0.64
CA GLN A 96 -8.51 -8.18 -0.91
C GLN A 96 -9.49 -8.07 0.26
N THR A 97 -8.98 -7.99 1.49
CA THR A 97 -9.83 -8.00 2.69
C THR A 97 -9.36 -6.95 3.68
N TYR A 98 -10.23 -5.99 3.98
CA TYR A 98 -9.96 -4.92 4.96
C TYR A 98 -9.61 -5.47 6.35
N SER A 99 -10.26 -6.56 6.78
CA SER A 99 -10.03 -7.16 8.10
C SER A 99 -8.64 -7.77 8.28
N LYS A 100 -7.97 -8.18 7.19
CA LYS A 100 -6.61 -8.75 7.24
C LYS A 100 -5.54 -7.67 7.43
N ILE A 101 -5.89 -6.41 7.25
CA ILE A 101 -4.97 -5.29 7.40
C ILE A 101 -4.80 -4.98 8.90
N PRO A 102 -3.57 -5.07 9.45
CA PRO A 102 -3.28 -4.67 10.82
C PRO A 102 -3.91 -3.33 11.20
N LYS A 103 -4.64 -3.29 12.32
CA LYS A 103 -5.25 -2.03 12.80
C LYS A 103 -4.16 -1.05 13.23
N GLN A 104 -3.37 -1.51 14.19
CA GLN A 104 -2.22 -0.81 14.71
C GLN A 104 -1.17 -0.73 13.59
N LEU A 105 -0.62 0.47 13.39
CA LEU A 105 0.38 0.85 12.37
C LEU A 105 -0.15 1.17 10.98
N ILE A 106 -1.07 0.38 10.43
CA ILE A 106 -1.47 0.55 9.02
C ILE A 106 -2.73 1.39 8.90
N ARG A 107 -3.85 0.91 9.44
CA ARG A 107 -5.16 1.57 9.28
C ARG A 107 -5.24 2.89 10.02
N ASP A 108 -4.60 2.99 11.19
CA ASP A 108 -4.60 4.23 11.97
C ASP A 108 -3.66 5.30 11.36
N ASN A 109 -2.70 4.92 10.49
CA ASN A 109 -1.75 5.86 9.88
C ASN A 109 -1.98 6.12 8.40
N CYS A 110 -2.91 5.43 7.73
CA CYS A 110 -3.16 5.73 6.32
C CYS A 110 -3.81 7.11 6.16
N ASN A 111 -3.30 7.91 5.23
CA ASN A 111 -3.88 9.23 4.93
C ASN A 111 -5.15 9.14 4.07
N MET A 112 -5.35 8.02 3.36
CA MET A 112 -6.50 7.78 2.50
C MET A 112 -6.81 6.29 2.45
N ILE A 113 -8.10 5.96 2.47
CA ILE A 113 -8.61 4.59 2.28
C ILE A 113 -9.61 4.63 1.13
N VAL A 114 -9.42 3.75 0.14
CA VAL A 114 -10.40 3.51 -0.91
C VAL A 114 -11.02 2.13 -0.67
N LEU A 115 -12.33 2.09 -0.46
CA LEU A 115 -13.08 0.86 -0.23
C LEU A 115 -13.95 0.57 -1.45
N PHE A 116 -13.67 -0.54 -2.13
CA PHE A 116 -14.57 -1.11 -3.13
C PHE A 116 -15.59 -2.01 -2.46
N LYS A 117 -16.76 -2.21 -3.10
CA LYS A 117 -17.82 -3.10 -2.62
C LYS A 117 -17.20 -4.47 -2.27
N GLN A 118 -17.38 -4.88 -1.01
CA GLN A 118 -16.95 -6.17 -0.50
C GLN A 118 -18.13 -7.13 -0.51
N ASP A 119 -17.87 -8.44 -0.69
CA ASP A 119 -18.89 -9.47 -0.49
C ASP A 119 -19.35 -9.47 0.98
N GLU A 120 -20.64 -9.75 1.21
CA GLU A 120 -21.33 -9.55 2.50
C GLU A 120 -20.61 -10.23 3.69
N ILE A 121 -19.94 -11.35 3.45
CA ILE A 121 -19.15 -12.11 4.44
C ILE A 121 -17.96 -11.29 4.97
N THR A 122 -17.27 -10.55 4.11
CA THR A 122 -16.12 -9.72 4.49
C THR A 122 -16.57 -8.51 5.30
N LEU A 123 -17.72 -7.94 4.96
CA LEU A 123 -18.33 -6.81 5.69
C LEU A 123 -18.81 -7.25 7.09
N PHE A 124 -19.46 -8.41 7.18
CA PHE A 124 -19.98 -8.97 8.43
C PHE A 124 -18.87 -9.23 9.46
N MET A 125 -17.77 -9.86 9.04
CA MET A 125 -16.60 -10.08 9.90
C MET A 125 -16.02 -8.75 10.41
N SER A 126 -15.94 -7.73 9.55
CA SER A 126 -15.42 -6.41 9.95
C SER A 126 -16.28 -5.71 11.03
N ASN A 127 -17.60 -5.96 11.04
CA ASN A 127 -18.51 -5.41 12.04
C ASN A 127 -18.49 -6.17 13.37
N ILE A 128 -18.27 -7.50 13.33
CA ILE A 128 -18.07 -8.29 14.57
C ILE A 128 -16.78 -7.86 15.27
N PHE A 129 -15.65 -7.74 14.56
CA PHE A 129 -14.38 -7.31 15.19
C PHE A 129 -14.47 -5.90 15.82
N LYS A 130 -15.20 -4.97 15.20
CA LYS A 130 -15.45 -3.63 15.79
C LYS A 130 -16.25 -3.71 17.09
N ASN A 131 -17.25 -4.60 17.15
CA ASN A 131 -18.08 -4.77 18.34
C ASN A 131 -17.33 -5.50 19.47
N THR A 132 -16.55 -6.54 19.18
CA THR A 132 -15.80 -7.29 20.21
C THR A 132 -14.70 -6.44 20.86
N GLU A 133 -14.04 -5.55 20.11
CA GLU A 133 -13.06 -4.61 20.68
C GLU A 133 -13.72 -3.51 21.52
N ALA A 134 -14.94 -3.07 21.18
CA ALA A 134 -15.70 -2.11 21.98
C ALA A 134 -16.17 -2.72 23.31
N THR A 135 -16.45 -4.02 23.35
CA THR A 135 -16.81 -4.75 24.57
C THR A 135 -15.60 -4.95 25.49
N ASN A 136 -14.42 -5.26 24.95
CA ASN A 136 -13.21 -5.47 25.75
C ASN A 136 -12.60 -4.19 26.35
N LYS A 137 -12.93 -2.99 25.83
CA LYS A 137 -12.54 -1.71 26.44
C LYS A 137 -13.50 -1.21 27.54
N ARG A 138 -14.59 -1.92 27.81
CA ARG A 138 -15.54 -1.58 28.89
C ARG A 138 -15.36 -2.44 30.16
N GLN A 139 -14.34 -3.29 30.22
CA GLN A 139 -14.05 -4.18 31.35
C GLN A 139 -12.66 -3.99 31.97
N LEU A 140 -11.97 -2.89 31.67
CA LEU A 140 -10.81 -2.37 32.39
C LEU A 140 -11.10 -0.93 32.81
#